data_AF-A0A9D8NP44-F1
#
_entry.id   AF-A0A9D8NP44-F1
#
_cell.length_a   1.000
_cell.length_b   1.000
_cell.length_c   1.000
_cell.angle_alpha   90.00
_cell.angle_beta   90.00
_cell.angle_gamma   90.00
#
_symmetry.space_group_name_H-M   'P 1'
#
loop_
_entity.id
_entity.type
_entity.pdbx_description
1 polymer ?
#
loop_
_entity_poly.entity_id
_entity_poly.type
_entity_poly.pdbx_seq_one_letter_code
_entity_poly.pdbx_strand_id
1 'polypeptide(L)' 'MPSSTMATIIKMIELLPENQQENIAAHLREYIADLEDEIGWDNKFRDTQSKLSKIAKGIRKEISEGKTQEFNYEKL' A
#
# COMPACT_ATOMS: atom_id res chain seq x y z
N MET A 1 17.58 -7.89 18.87
CA MET A 1 17.09 -9.24 19.18
C MET A 1 15.67 -9.36 18.66
N PRO A 2 15.27 -10.49 18.04
CA PRO A 2 13.87 -10.69 17.67
C PRO A 2 13.00 -10.62 18.93
N SER A 3 11.76 -10.13 18.79
CA SER A 3 10.80 -10.20 19.89
C SER A 3 10.56 -11.67 20.27
N SER A 4 10.14 -11.91 21.51
CA SER A 4 9.80 -13.27 21.99
C SER A 4 8.79 -13.96 21.06
N THR A 5 7.84 -13.19 20.53
CA THR A 5 6.87 -13.64 19.53
C THR A 5 7.54 -14.11 18.23
N MET A 6 8.48 -13.33 17.68
CA MET A 6 9.18 -13.69 16.43
C MET A 6 10.03 -14.94 16.60
N ALA A 7 10.74 -15.07 17.73
CA ALA A 7 11.51 -16.27 18.02
C ALA A 7 10.61 -17.53 18.07
N THR A 8 9.41 -17.40 18.65
CA THR A 8 8.44 -18.51 18.73
C THR A 8 7.94 -18.91 17.34
N ILE A 9 7.57 -17.94 16.49
CA ILE A 9 7.10 -18.21 15.13
C ILE A 9 8.18 -18.89 14.30
N ILE A 10 9.44 -18.43 14.39
CA ILE A 10 10.56 -19.06 13.69
C ILE A 10 10.70 -20.52 14.12
N LYS A 11 10.64 -20.81 15.43
CA LYS A 11 10.68 -22.19 15.93
C LYS A 11 9.50 -23.05 15.45
N MET A 12 8.30 -22.48 15.35
CA MET A 12 7.16 -23.20 14.80
C MET A 12 7.36 -23.58 13.33
N ILE A 13 7.94 -22.68 12.53
CA ILE A 13 8.23 -22.93 11.11
C ILE A 13 9.35 -23.97 10.96
N GLU A 14 10.43 -23.86 11.74
CA GLU A 14 11.57 -24.81 11.71
C GLU A 14 11.17 -26.27 11.99
N LEU A 15 10.07 -26.49 12.73
CA LEU A 15 9.56 -27.82 13.07
C LEU A 15 8.74 -28.47 11.93
N LEU A 16 8.45 -27.73 10.86
CA LEU A 16 7.68 -28.24 9.72
C LEU A 16 8.58 -28.92 8.68
N PRO A 17 8.03 -29.80 7.83
CA PRO A 17 8.75 -30.31 6.67
C PRO A 17 9.21 -29.18 5.74
N GLU A 18 10.36 -29.36 5.08
CA GLU A 18 11.01 -28.33 4.24
C GLU A 18 10.06 -27.73 3.19
N ASN A 19 9.27 -28.56 2.50
CA ASN A 19 8.29 -28.07 1.52
C ASN A 19 7.23 -27.14 2.15
N GLN A 20 6.86 -27.35 3.41
CA GLN A 20 5.94 -26.45 4.11
C GLN A 20 6.63 -25.17 4.56
N GLN A 21 7.92 -25.23 4.93
CA GLN A 21 8.71 -24.04 5.23
C GLN A 21 8.83 -23.13 4.00
N GLU A 22 9.10 -23.71 2.83
CA GLU A 22 9.18 -22.96 1.56
C GLU A 22 7.85 -22.30 1.19
N ASN A 23 6.73 -23.02 1.34
CA ASN A 23 5.39 -22.47 1.11
C ASN A 23 5.09 -21.28 2.04
N ILE A 24 5.39 -21.42 3.34
CA ILE A 24 5.22 -20.34 4.30
C ILE A 24 6.11 -19.15 3.93
N ALA A 25 7.37 -19.39 3.56
CA ALA A 25 8.27 -18.33 3.14
C ALA A 25 7.77 -17.58 1.90
N ALA A 26 7.12 -18.27 0.96
CA ALA A 26 6.50 -17.62 -0.20
C ALA A 26 5.36 -16.69 0.22
N HIS A 27 4.42 -17.15 1.04
CA HIS A 27 3.30 -16.33 1.53
C HIS A 27 3.77 -15.14 2.37
N LEU A 28 4.77 -15.33 3.23
CA LEU A 28 5.32 -14.24 4.03
C LEU A 28 6.02 -13.19 3.16
N ARG A 29 6.69 -13.57 2.07
CA ARG A 29 7.28 -12.61 1.13
C ARG A 29 6.23 -11.74 0.47
N GLU A 30 5.13 -12.33 0.01
CA GLU A 30 4.00 -11.58 -0.57
C GLU A 30 3.39 -10.63 0.46
N TYR A 31 3.08 -11.15 1.65
CA TYR A 31 2.49 -10.33 2.72
C TYR A 31 3.40 -9.16 3.16
N ILE A 32 4.72 -9.39 3.23
CA ILE A 32 5.68 -8.32 3.56
C ILE A 32 5.71 -7.28 2.44
N ALA A 33 5.70 -7.69 1.17
CA ALA A 33 5.70 -6.75 0.04
C ALA A 33 4.45 -5.84 0.07
N ASP A 34 3.27 -6.40 0.37
CA ASP A 34 2.03 -5.62 0.52
C ASP A 34 2.15 -4.60 1.67
N LEU A 35 2.69 -5.01 2.82
CA LEU A 35 2.91 -4.10 3.94
C LEU A 35 3.90 -2.99 3.60
N GLU A 36 4.97 -3.30 2.87
CA GLU A 36 5.94 -2.30 2.43
C GLU A 36 5.34 -1.29 1.45
N ASP A 37 4.47 -1.72 0.54
CA ASP A 37 3.77 -0.80 -0.38
C ASP A 37 2.81 0.11 0.38
N GLU A 38 2.00 -0.42 1.31
CA GLU A 38 1.09 0.37 2.15
C GLU A 38 1.84 1.39 3.01
N ILE A 39 2.96 0.99 3.63
CA ILE A 39 3.84 1.92 4.35
C ILE A 39 4.40 3.00 3.40
N GLY A 40 4.75 2.61 2.17
CA GLY A 40 5.17 3.53 1.12
C GLY A 40 4.09 4.55 0.77
N TRP A 41 2.85 4.09 0.61
CA TRP A 41 1.67 4.92 0.36
C TRP A 41 1.40 5.88 1.50
N ASP A 42 1.36 5.40 2.74
CA ASP A 42 1.13 6.22 3.92
C ASP A 42 2.17 7.32 4.05
N ASN A 43 3.45 7.01 3.82
CA ASN A 43 4.52 8.00 3.88
C ASN A 43 4.39 9.07 2.80
N LYS A 44 4.07 8.69 1.56
CA LYS A 44 3.83 9.65 0.45
C LYS A 44 2.58 10.48 0.69
N PHE A 45 1.56 9.87 1.28
CA PHE A 45 0.26 10.52 1.46
C PHE A 45 0.26 11.46 2.67
N ARG A 46 0.93 11.12 3.78
CA ARG A 46 0.95 11.87 5.05
C ARG A 46 1.12 13.38 4.85
N ASP A 47 2.06 13.80 4.01
CA ASP A 47 2.37 15.21 3.82
C ASP A 47 1.57 15.88 2.67
N THR A 48 0.85 15.08 1.87
CA THR A 48 0.13 15.57 0.68
C THR A 48 -1.38 15.68 0.86
N GLN A 49 -1.96 15.08 1.91
CA GLN A 49 -3.42 15.02 2.14
C GLN A 49 -4.10 16.39 2.08
N SER A 50 -3.55 17.37 2.80
CA SER A 50 -4.12 18.73 2.88
C SER A 50 -4.12 19.42 1.52
N LYS A 51 -3.03 19.25 0.74
CA LYS A 51 -2.91 19.80 -0.61
C LYS A 51 -3.91 19.15 -1.56
N LEU A 52 -4.00 17.83 -1.54
CA LEU A 52 -4.94 17.08 -2.37
C LEU A 52 -6.40 17.44 -2.05
N SER A 53 -6.75 17.59 -0.76
CA SER A 53 -8.08 18.04 -0.34
C SER A 53 -8.42 19.45 -0.86
N LYS A 54 -7.46 20.39 -0.80
CA LYS A 54 -7.64 21.74 -1.35
C LYS A 54 -7.84 21.72 -2.86
N ILE A 55 -7.01 20.96 -3.58
CA ILE A 55 -7.13 20.80 -5.04
C ILE A 55 -8.49 20.21 -5.39
N ALA A 56 -8.90 19.11 -4.75
CA ALA A 56 -10.18 18.45 -5.01
C ALA A 56 -11.38 19.39 -4.78
N LYS A 57 -11.34 20.21 -3.72
CA LYS A 57 -12.36 21.25 -3.48
C LYS A 57 -12.39 22.29 -4.60
N GLY A 58 -11.22 22.74 -5.07
CA GLY A 58 -11.10 23.66 -6.21
C GLY A 58 -11.70 23.08 -7.49
N ILE A 59 -11.33 21.85 -7.83
CA ILE A 59 -11.86 21.15 -9.01
C ILE A 59 -13.38 21.00 -8.94
N ARG A 60 -13.95 20.62 -7.79
CA ARG A 60 -15.41 20.54 -7.63
C ARG A 60 -16.10 21.88 -7.90
N LYS A 61 -15.49 22.99 -7.49
CA LYS A 61 -15.99 24.33 -7.80
C LYS A 61 -15.90 24.62 -9.29
N GLU A 62 -14.78 24.33 -9.94
CA GLU A 62 -14.61 24.52 -11.39
C GLU A 62 -15.61 23.70 -12.21
N ILE A 63 -15.90 22.47 -11.81
CA ILE A 63 -16.95 21.63 -12.42
C ILE A 63 -18.32 22.32 -12.29
N SER A 64 -18.68 22.80 -11.09
CA SER A 64 -19.96 23.49 -10.88
C SER A 64 -20.08 24.81 -11.65
N GLU A 65 -18.95 25.46 -11.93
CA GLU A 65 -18.87 26.67 -12.73
C GLU A 65 -18.79 26.39 -14.25
N GLY A 66 -18.81 25.12 -14.67
CA GLY A 66 -18.72 24.72 -16.08
C GLY A 66 -17.35 24.97 -16.71
N LYS A 67 -16.29 25.08 -15.91
CA LYS A 67 -14.92 25.38 -16.36
C LYS A 67 -14.10 24.15 -16.71
N THR A 68 -14.70 22.96 -16.67
CA THR A 68 -14.05 21.69 -16.97
C THR A 68 -14.59 21.09 -18.26
N GLN A 69 -13.74 20.36 -18.98
CA GLN A 69 -14.14 19.52 -20.11
C GLN A 69 -13.90 18.05 -19.78
N GLU A 70 -14.70 17.15 -20.34
CA GLU A 70 -14.43 15.72 -20.25
C GLU A 70 -13.08 15.38 -20.90
N PHE A 71 -12.35 14.49 -20.23
CA PHE A 71 -11.07 14.02 -20.75
C PHE A 71 -11.31 13.13 -21.98
N ASN A 72 -10.68 13.47 -23.11
CA ASN A 72 -10.83 12.73 -24.36
C ASN A 72 -9.56 11.93 -24.68
N TYR A 73 -9.68 10.60 -24.62
CA TYR A 73 -8.56 9.67 -24.85
C TYR A 73 -8.04 9.66 -26.29
N GLU A 74 -8.82 10.09 -27.27
CA GLU A 74 -8.43 10.13 -28.68
C GLU A 74 -7.55 11.35 -29.04
N LYS A 75 -7.41 12.30 -28.10
CA LYS A 75 -6.61 13.53 -28.26
C LYS A 75 -5.25 13.48 -27.54
N LEU A 76 -4.78 12.29 -27.18
CA LEU A 76 -3.46 12.08 -26.57
C LEU A 76 -2.33 12.24 -27.59
#